data_AF-A0A699QN54-F1
#
_entry.id   AF-A0A699QN54-F1
#
_cell.length_a   1.000
_cell.length_b   1.000
_cell.length_c   1.000
_cell.angle_alpha   90.00
_cell.angle_beta   90.00
_cell.angle_gamma   90.00
#
_symmetry.space_group_name_H-M   'P 1'
#
loop_
_entity.id
_entity.type
_entity.pdbx_description
1 polymer ?
#
loop_
_entity_poly.entity_id
_entity_poly.type
_entity_poly.pdbx_seq_one_letter_code
_entity_poly.pdbx_strand_id
1 'polypeptide(L)'
;MYGQMTAGSWIYIGSQGIVQGTYETFVEAGRQHYNGSLKGKWVLTAGLGGMGGAQPLAATLAGACSLNIECQQSRIDFRLKSRYVDEQANDLDDALARIAKYTAEGKAISIALLGNAAEILPELVKRIPTFDYGNNIRQMAKEEGVTNAFDFPGFVPAYIRPLFCRGIGPFRWAALSGNPEDIYKTDAKVKELIPDDAHLHNWLD
;
A
#
# COMPACT_ATOMS: atom_id res chain seq x y z
N MET A 1 -2.34 -3.70 28.16
CA MET A 1 -2.08 -2.79 27.03
C MET A 1 -1.78 -3.64 25.80
N TYR A 2 -2.40 -3.36 24.65
CA TYR A 2 -2.06 -4.04 23.39
C TYR A 2 -0.91 -3.28 22.71
N GLY A 3 0.23 -3.94 22.55
CA GLY A 3 1.48 -3.28 22.15
C GLY A 3 1.63 -3.03 20.64
N GLN A 4 0.86 -3.74 19.79
CA GLN A 4 1.15 -3.82 18.36
C GLN A 4 2.66 -4.13 18.11
N MET A 5 3.22 -3.74 16.96
CA MET A 5 4.67 -3.83 16.72
C MET A 5 5.40 -2.57 17.20
N THR A 6 5.13 -1.42 16.57
CA THR A 6 5.88 -0.18 16.79
C THR A 6 5.22 0.80 17.78
N ALA A 7 3.99 0.52 18.21
CA ALA A 7 3.26 1.40 19.13
C ALA A 7 3.81 1.28 20.56
N GLY A 8 3.92 0.05 21.08
CA GLY A 8 4.46 -0.22 22.41
C GLY A 8 5.99 -0.13 22.51
N SER A 9 6.69 -0.05 21.38
CA SER A 9 8.15 0.07 21.29
C SER A 9 8.62 1.46 20.83
N TRP A 10 7.69 2.43 20.70
CA TRP A 10 7.96 3.85 20.47
C TRP A 10 8.84 4.15 19.24
N ILE A 11 8.58 3.46 18.13
CA ILE A 11 9.28 3.69 16.85
C ILE A 11 8.32 3.80 15.66
N TYR A 12 7.08 4.23 15.93
CA TYR A 12 6.08 4.54 14.91
C TYR A 12 6.33 5.93 14.31
N ILE A 13 6.45 6.00 12.99
CA ILE A 13 6.73 7.24 12.23
C ILE A 13 5.56 7.62 11.31
N GLY A 14 4.34 7.30 11.72
CA GLY A 14 3.16 7.48 10.86
C GLY A 14 3.08 6.44 9.74
N SER A 15 2.30 6.75 8.70
CA SER A 15 2.07 5.87 7.55
C SER A 15 3.35 5.61 6.74
N GLN A 16 4.37 6.47 6.87
CA GLN A 16 5.67 6.27 6.22
C GLN A 16 6.36 4.96 6.69
N GLY A 17 6.05 4.47 7.89
CA GLY A 17 6.65 3.25 8.43
C GLY A 17 6.33 1.98 7.63
N ILE A 18 5.36 2.00 6.71
CA ILE A 18 4.97 0.84 5.88
C ILE A 18 4.84 1.16 4.39
N VAL A 19 4.94 2.43 3.98
CA VAL A 19 4.75 2.81 2.57
C VAL A 19 5.77 2.13 1.66
N GLN A 20 7.05 2.04 2.07
CA GLN A 20 8.07 1.33 1.28
C GLN A 20 7.74 -0.16 1.14
N GLY A 21 7.40 -0.84 2.24
CA GLY A 21 7.06 -2.27 2.20
C GLY A 21 5.84 -2.55 1.30
N THR A 22 4.86 -1.65 1.33
CA THR A 22 3.67 -1.71 0.45
C THR A 22 4.00 -1.45 -1.00
N TYR A 23 4.86 -0.46 -1.26
CA TYR A 23 5.39 -0.16 -2.59
C TYR A 23 6.16 -1.36 -3.17
N GLU A 24 7.11 -1.92 -2.43
CA GLU A 24 7.88 -3.11 -2.87
C GLU A 24 6.98 -4.30 -3.14
N THR A 25 5.92 -4.48 -2.34
CA THR A 25 4.93 -5.53 -2.56
C THR A 25 4.24 -5.35 -3.91
N PHE A 26 3.79 -4.14 -4.23
CA PHE A 26 3.12 -3.86 -5.51
C PHE A 26 4.08 -3.92 -6.69
N VAL A 27 5.29 -3.38 -6.57
CA VAL A 27 6.30 -3.44 -7.64
C VAL A 27 6.65 -4.89 -7.96
N GLU A 28 6.86 -5.72 -6.93
CA GLU A 28 7.18 -7.14 -7.15
C GLU A 28 5.99 -7.90 -7.75
N ALA A 29 4.76 -7.63 -7.32
CA ALA A 29 3.56 -8.16 -7.99
C ALA A 29 3.49 -7.70 -9.47
N GLY A 30 3.87 -6.45 -9.76
CA GLY A 30 4.02 -5.92 -11.12
C GLY A 30 5.04 -6.67 -11.94
N ARG A 31 6.22 -6.98 -11.37
CA ARG A 31 7.27 -7.79 -12.02
C ARG A 31 6.79 -9.19 -12.34
N GLN A 32 6.14 -9.85 -11.39
CA GLN A 32 5.71 -11.25 -11.53
C GLN A 32 4.51 -11.43 -12.47
N HIS A 33 3.58 -10.47 -12.51
CA HIS A 33 2.30 -10.65 -13.21
C HIS A 33 2.10 -9.74 -14.42
N TYR A 34 2.86 -8.64 -14.52
CA TYR A 34 2.61 -7.56 -15.50
C TYR A 34 3.90 -7.01 -16.13
N ASN A 35 4.93 -7.84 -16.30
CA ASN A 35 6.20 -7.49 -16.93
C ASN A 35 6.89 -6.25 -16.32
N GLY A 36 6.70 -6.04 -15.01
CA GLY A 36 7.37 -4.97 -14.25
C GLY A 36 6.66 -3.62 -14.25
N SER A 37 5.54 -3.46 -14.96
CA SER A 37 4.80 -2.19 -15.00
C SER A 37 3.34 -2.36 -14.60
N LEU A 38 2.89 -1.52 -13.66
CA LEU A 38 1.48 -1.40 -13.31
C LEU A 38 0.77 -0.24 -14.03
N LYS A 39 1.41 0.36 -15.05
CA LYS A 39 0.78 1.43 -15.84
C LYS A 39 -0.51 0.92 -16.49
N GLY A 40 -1.60 1.67 -16.33
CA GLY A 40 -2.93 1.28 -16.82
C GLY A 40 -3.54 0.08 -16.07
N LYS A 41 -2.93 -0.34 -14.95
CA LYS A 41 -3.51 -1.30 -13.99
C LYS A 41 -4.02 -0.54 -12.78
N TRP A 42 -4.83 -1.22 -11.99
CA TRP A 42 -5.33 -0.67 -10.74
C TRP A 42 -5.39 -1.73 -9.63
N VAL A 43 -5.27 -1.27 -8.40
CA VAL A 43 -5.36 -2.08 -7.18
C VAL A 43 -6.72 -1.86 -6.53
N LEU A 44 -7.41 -2.93 -6.15
CA LEU A 44 -8.59 -2.87 -5.28
C LEU A 44 -8.17 -3.29 -3.86
N THR A 45 -8.45 -2.47 -2.85
CA THR A 45 -8.15 -2.78 -1.45
C THR A 45 -9.11 -2.07 -0.49
N ALA A 46 -8.94 -2.30 0.81
CA ALA A 46 -9.72 -1.66 1.86
C ALA A 46 -8.86 -1.28 3.09
N GLY A 47 -9.36 -0.32 3.86
CA GLY A 47 -8.79 0.18 5.11
C GLY A 47 -7.78 1.31 4.92
N LEU A 48 -8.14 2.51 5.35
CA LEU A 48 -7.32 3.74 5.32
C LEU A 48 -6.88 4.19 6.73
N GLY A 49 -6.75 3.22 7.64
CA GLY A 49 -6.20 3.40 8.99
C GLY A 49 -4.71 3.78 9.01
N GLY A 50 -4.06 3.73 10.19
CA GLY A 50 -2.66 4.16 10.39
C GLY A 50 -1.68 3.61 9.34
N MET A 51 -1.73 2.29 9.13
CA MET A 51 -0.87 1.56 8.19
C MET A 51 -1.54 1.43 6.81
N GLY A 52 -2.81 1.03 6.76
CA GLY A 52 -3.55 0.84 5.51
C GLY A 52 -3.70 2.11 4.67
N GLY A 53 -3.63 3.28 5.30
CA GLY A 53 -3.56 4.57 4.59
C GLY A 53 -2.31 4.76 3.73
N ALA A 54 -1.30 3.89 3.82
CA ALA A 54 -0.13 3.90 2.94
C ALA A 54 -0.38 3.23 1.57
N GLN A 55 -1.42 2.41 1.46
CA GLN A 55 -1.75 1.65 0.25
C GLN A 55 -1.98 2.53 -1.00
N PRO A 56 -2.73 3.65 -0.92
CA PRO A 56 -3.03 4.43 -2.12
C PRO A 56 -1.78 5.10 -2.69
N LEU A 57 -0.99 5.76 -1.83
CA LEU A 57 0.30 6.33 -2.24
C LEU A 57 1.28 5.28 -2.76
N ALA A 58 1.38 4.12 -2.09
CA ALA A 58 2.25 3.03 -2.55
C ALA A 58 1.85 2.51 -3.94
N ALA A 59 0.55 2.38 -4.22
CA ALA A 59 0.05 2.00 -5.54
C ALA A 59 0.39 3.07 -6.59
N THR A 60 0.18 4.35 -6.26
CA THR A 60 0.52 5.47 -7.16
C THR A 60 2.02 5.49 -7.48
N LEU A 61 2.90 5.34 -6.49
CA LEU A 61 4.35 5.25 -6.68
C LEU A 61 4.76 4.03 -7.52
N ALA A 62 4.05 2.91 -7.39
CA ALA A 62 4.24 1.73 -8.22
C ALA A 62 3.67 1.88 -9.65
N GLY A 63 3.05 3.03 -9.96
CA GLY A 63 2.50 3.36 -11.28
C GLY A 63 1.07 2.85 -11.54
N ALA A 64 0.36 2.42 -10.49
CA ALA A 64 -1.01 1.92 -10.58
C ALA A 64 -2.03 2.97 -10.12
N CYS A 65 -3.24 2.92 -10.68
CA CYS A 65 -4.39 3.50 -9.98
C CYS A 65 -4.75 2.63 -8.76
N SER A 66 -5.55 3.16 -7.82
CA SER A 66 -6.09 2.34 -6.74
C SER A 66 -7.50 2.77 -6.33
N LEU A 67 -8.33 1.78 -5.98
CA LEU A 67 -9.62 1.97 -5.32
C LEU A 67 -9.52 1.43 -3.89
N ASN A 68 -9.75 2.31 -2.92
CA ASN A 68 -9.49 2.08 -1.50
C ASN A 68 -10.77 2.28 -0.70
N ILE A 69 -11.40 1.17 -0.30
CA ILE A 69 -12.66 1.20 0.45
C ILE A 69 -12.38 1.48 1.93
N GLU A 70 -13.10 2.42 2.53
CA GLU A 70 -12.97 2.76 3.95
C GLU A 70 -14.35 3.06 4.54
N CYS A 71 -14.63 2.57 5.75
CA CYS A 71 -15.95 2.72 6.37
C CYS A 71 -16.10 3.99 7.21
N GLN A 72 -15.01 4.69 7.50
CA GLN A 72 -14.99 5.92 8.29
C GLN A 72 -14.54 7.13 7.46
N GLN A 73 -15.43 8.09 7.25
CA GLN A 73 -15.13 9.34 6.54
C GLN A 73 -13.91 10.08 7.13
N SER A 74 -13.80 10.13 8.46
CA SER A 74 -12.68 10.78 9.14
C SER A 74 -11.31 10.17 8.81
N ARG A 75 -11.25 8.89 8.43
CA ARG A 75 -10.03 8.24 7.96
C ARG A 75 -9.69 8.66 6.53
N ILE A 76 -10.69 8.75 5.65
CA ILE A 76 -10.54 9.27 4.29
C ILE A 76 -10.03 10.72 4.34
N ASP A 77 -10.68 11.58 5.12
CA ASP A 77 -10.30 12.98 5.31
C ASP A 77 -8.85 13.13 5.77
N PHE A 78 -8.43 12.28 6.71
CA PHE A 78 -7.05 12.27 7.19
C PHE A 78 -6.06 11.95 6.06
N ARG A 79 -6.40 10.99 5.17
CA ARG A 79 -5.52 10.61 4.05
C ARG A 79 -5.49 11.63 2.93
N LEU A 80 -6.61 12.28 2.63
CA LEU A 80 -6.66 13.42 1.71
C LEU A 80 -5.78 14.56 2.24
N LYS A 81 -5.95 14.92 3.52
CA LYS A 81 -5.15 15.96 4.18
C LYS A 81 -3.66 15.62 4.20
N SER A 82 -3.30 14.36 4.45
CA SER A 82 -1.91 13.91 4.45
C SER A 82 -1.33 13.62 3.06
N ARG A 83 -2.12 13.80 1.98
CA ARG A 83 -1.74 13.49 0.59
C ARG A 83 -1.31 12.03 0.37
N TYR A 84 -1.94 11.12 1.10
CA TYR A 84 -1.74 9.68 0.95
C TYR A 84 -2.82 9.04 0.06
N VAL A 85 -3.89 9.77 -0.25
CA VAL A 85 -4.90 9.45 -1.26
C VAL A 85 -5.22 10.74 -2.03
N ASP A 86 -5.49 10.64 -3.33
CA ASP A 86 -5.64 11.80 -4.21
C ASP A 86 -7.06 12.37 -4.18
N GLU A 87 -8.07 11.50 -4.28
CA GLU A 87 -9.46 11.90 -4.38
C GLU A 87 -10.42 10.90 -3.71
N GLN A 88 -11.64 11.35 -3.47
CA GLN A 88 -12.75 10.52 -2.99
C GLN A 88 -13.85 10.48 -4.06
N ALA A 89 -14.39 9.28 -4.30
CA ALA A 89 -15.57 9.07 -5.14
C ALA A 89 -16.87 9.24 -4.34
N ASN A 90 -17.95 9.63 -5.03
CA ASN A 90 -19.27 9.80 -4.42
C ASN A 90 -19.96 8.46 -4.14
N ASP A 91 -19.81 7.51 -5.06
CA ASP A 91 -20.38 6.17 -5.02
C ASP A 91 -19.52 5.20 -5.83
N LEU A 92 -19.94 3.94 -5.91
CA LEU A 92 -19.20 2.88 -6.61
C LEU A 92 -19.13 3.10 -8.12
N ASP A 93 -20.20 3.61 -8.75
CA ASP A 93 -20.24 3.83 -10.19
C ASP A 93 -19.30 4.98 -10.59
N ASP A 94 -19.29 6.07 -9.82
CA ASP A 94 -18.34 7.17 -9.95
C ASP A 94 -16.89 6.65 -9.78
N ALA A 95 -16.63 5.84 -8.74
CA ALA A 95 -15.32 5.26 -8.51
C ALA A 95 -14.84 4.43 -9.71
N LEU A 96 -15.67 3.53 -10.24
CA LEU A 96 -15.33 2.67 -11.36
C LEU A 96 -15.15 3.46 -12.66
N ALA A 97 -15.98 4.48 -12.91
CA ALA A 97 -15.84 5.35 -14.06
C ALA A 97 -14.49 6.10 -14.06
N ARG A 98 -14.07 6.60 -12.89
CA ARG A 98 -12.77 7.27 -12.73
C ARG A 98 -11.60 6.31 -12.85
N ILE A 99 -11.68 5.11 -12.26
CA ILE A 99 -10.67 4.06 -12.45
C ILE A 99 -10.51 3.73 -13.94
N ALA A 100 -11.61 3.51 -14.66
CA ALA A 100 -11.59 3.22 -16.09
C ALA A 100 -10.94 4.36 -16.89
N LYS A 101 -11.30 5.61 -16.58
CA LYS A 101 -10.71 6.80 -17.21
C LYS A 101 -9.20 6.88 -16.97
N TYR A 102 -8.76 6.87 -15.71
CA TYR A 102 -7.35 7.10 -15.38
C TYR A 102 -6.44 5.97 -15.84
N THR A 103 -6.92 4.72 -15.78
CA THR A 103 -6.19 3.58 -16.33
C THR A 103 -6.04 3.66 -17.85
N ALA A 104 -7.09 4.08 -18.58
CA ALA A 104 -7.02 4.31 -20.03
C ALA A 104 -6.07 5.45 -20.40
N GLU A 105 -6.00 6.52 -19.59
CA GLU A 105 -5.05 7.62 -19.74
C GLU A 105 -3.61 7.24 -19.31
N GLY A 106 -3.41 6.05 -18.75
CA GLY A 106 -2.11 5.60 -18.24
C GLY A 106 -1.61 6.40 -17.02
N LYS A 107 -2.54 7.02 -16.28
CA LYS A 107 -2.26 7.73 -15.03
C LYS A 107 -2.25 6.77 -13.84
N ALA A 108 -1.66 7.22 -12.74
CA ALA A 108 -1.64 6.53 -11.46
C ALA A 108 -2.34 7.45 -10.45
N ILE A 109 -3.63 7.22 -10.21
CA ILE A 109 -4.48 8.02 -9.31
C ILE A 109 -5.13 7.11 -8.28
N SER A 110 -5.12 7.55 -7.04
CA SER A 110 -5.70 6.85 -5.92
C SER A 110 -7.06 7.44 -5.51
N ILE A 111 -8.05 6.57 -5.41
CA ILE A 111 -9.45 6.92 -5.17
C ILE A 111 -9.89 6.23 -3.87
N ALA A 112 -10.40 7.01 -2.91
CA ALA A 112 -11.10 6.51 -1.75
C ALA A 112 -12.60 6.33 -2.05
N LEU A 113 -13.20 5.28 -1.50
CA LEU A 113 -14.65 5.05 -1.55
C LEU A 113 -15.16 4.79 -0.14
N LEU A 114 -16.12 5.61 0.32
CA LEU A 114 -16.77 5.41 1.60
C LEU A 114 -17.72 4.22 1.51
N GLY A 115 -17.51 3.18 2.31
CA GLY A 115 -18.37 2.00 2.33
C GLY A 115 -17.79 0.82 3.08
N ASN A 116 -18.53 -0.29 3.09
CA ASN A 116 -18.08 -1.53 3.70
C ASN A 116 -17.47 -2.46 2.65
N ALA A 117 -16.22 -2.87 2.87
CA ALA A 117 -15.54 -3.79 1.97
C ALA A 117 -16.28 -5.14 1.83
N ALA A 118 -16.97 -5.60 2.88
CA ALA A 118 -17.73 -6.85 2.84
C ALA A 118 -18.95 -6.78 1.90
N GLU A 119 -19.44 -5.58 1.58
CA GLU A 119 -20.56 -5.36 0.66
C GLU A 119 -20.04 -5.10 -0.76
N ILE A 120 -18.95 -4.34 -0.89
CA ILE A 120 -18.44 -3.87 -2.18
C ILE A 120 -17.55 -4.91 -2.87
N LEU A 121 -16.70 -5.65 -2.15
CA LEU A 121 -15.77 -6.62 -2.76
C LEU A 121 -16.47 -7.79 -3.46
N PRO A 122 -17.53 -8.41 -2.90
CA PRO A 122 -18.22 -9.53 -3.57
C PRO A 122 -18.76 -9.18 -4.96
N GLU A 123 -19.16 -7.93 -5.17
CA GLU A 123 -19.62 -7.43 -6.48
C GLU A 123 -18.48 -7.30 -7.50
N LEU A 124 -17.23 -7.11 -7.05
CA LEU A 124 -16.09 -6.78 -7.90
C LEU A 124 -15.11 -7.95 -8.14
N VAL A 125 -15.05 -8.95 -7.25
CA VAL A 125 -13.97 -9.94 -7.23
C VAL A 125 -14.44 -11.31 -7.75
N LYS A 126 -14.09 -11.65 -8.99
CA LYS A 126 -14.24 -13.05 -9.48
C LYS A 126 -13.01 -13.66 -10.15
N ARG A 127 -11.99 -12.90 -10.60
CA ARG A 127 -10.89 -13.46 -11.46
C ARG A 127 -9.52 -12.75 -11.38
N ILE A 128 -9.19 -12.06 -10.28
CA ILE A 128 -8.02 -11.14 -10.22
C ILE A 128 -6.94 -11.69 -9.27
N PRO A 129 -5.63 -11.51 -9.56
CA PRO A 129 -4.56 -11.81 -8.58
C PRO A 129 -4.86 -11.17 -7.23
N THR A 130 -4.91 -12.00 -6.19
CA THR A 130 -5.34 -11.63 -4.84
C THR A 130 -4.29 -12.08 -3.83
N PHE A 131 -4.03 -11.28 -2.81
CA PHE A 131 -3.14 -11.64 -1.72
C PHE A 131 -3.64 -11.04 -0.39
N ASP A 132 -3.29 -11.70 0.70
CA ASP A 132 -3.53 -11.22 2.05
C ASP A 132 -2.37 -10.34 2.52
N TYR A 133 -2.71 -9.17 3.04
CA TYR A 133 -1.75 -8.17 3.50
C TYR A 133 -1.58 -8.14 5.02
N GLY A 134 -1.52 -9.33 5.64
CA GLY A 134 -1.05 -9.50 7.01
C GLY A 134 -2.00 -9.02 8.11
N ASN A 135 -3.31 -8.95 7.83
CA ASN A 135 -4.34 -8.59 8.83
C ASN A 135 -5.10 -9.81 9.39
N ASN A 136 -4.71 -11.03 8.99
CA ASN A 136 -5.30 -12.29 9.42
C ASN A 136 -6.75 -12.54 8.93
N ILE A 137 -7.24 -11.80 7.93
CA ILE A 137 -8.63 -11.92 7.43
C ILE A 137 -8.96 -13.34 6.97
N ARG A 138 -8.01 -14.04 6.34
CA ARG A 138 -8.19 -15.42 5.87
C ARG A 138 -8.44 -16.40 7.01
N GLN A 139 -7.76 -16.22 8.13
CA GLN A 139 -7.95 -17.07 9.30
C GLN A 139 -9.33 -16.85 9.90
N MET A 140 -9.77 -15.60 10.03
CA MET A 140 -11.11 -15.27 10.51
C MET A 140 -12.20 -15.84 9.58
N ALA A 141 -12.04 -15.71 8.27
CA ALA A 141 -12.95 -16.30 7.30
C ALA A 141 -13.02 -17.84 7.41
N LYS A 142 -11.88 -18.51 7.62
CA LYS A 142 -11.82 -19.96 7.84
C LYS A 142 -12.55 -20.38 9.11
N GLU A 143 -12.40 -19.64 10.19
CA GLU A 143 -13.08 -19.91 11.47
C GLU A 143 -14.60 -19.77 11.34
N GLU A 144 -15.08 -18.86 10.49
CA GLU A 144 -16.51 -18.70 10.14
C GLU A 144 -16.99 -19.64 9.02
N GLY A 145 -16.20 -20.65 8.65
CA GLY A 145 -16.63 -21.73 7.75
C GLY A 145 -16.31 -21.53 6.27
N VAL A 146 -15.55 -20.50 5.88
CA VAL A 146 -15.03 -20.36 4.51
C VAL A 146 -13.87 -21.35 4.31
N THR A 147 -14.21 -22.54 3.82
CA THR A 147 -13.27 -23.68 3.70
C THR A 147 -12.07 -23.40 2.79
N ASN A 148 -12.23 -22.49 1.84
CA ASN A 148 -11.23 -22.14 0.84
C ASN A 148 -10.61 -20.74 1.07
N ALA A 149 -10.68 -20.22 2.30
CA ALA A 149 -10.17 -18.89 2.66
C ALA A 149 -8.65 -18.70 2.41
N PHE A 150 -7.90 -19.79 2.25
CA PHE A 150 -6.45 -19.76 2.01
C PHE A 150 -6.06 -20.02 0.55
N ASP A 151 -7.01 -20.03 -0.40
CA ASP A 151 -6.75 -20.22 -1.84
C ASP A 151 -5.86 -19.11 -2.44
N PHE A 152 -5.74 -17.98 -1.75
CA PHE A 152 -4.81 -16.90 -2.09
C PHE A 152 -3.70 -16.74 -1.03
N PRO A 153 -2.45 -16.44 -1.43
CA PRO A 153 -1.30 -16.43 -0.54
C PRO A 153 -1.24 -15.16 0.32
N GLY A 154 -0.38 -15.18 1.35
CA GLY A 154 0.03 -13.96 2.05
C GLY A 154 1.12 -13.23 1.27
N PHE A 155 1.25 -11.92 1.43
CA PHE A 155 2.23 -11.11 0.69
C PHE A 155 3.69 -11.50 0.98
N VAL A 156 4.01 -11.93 2.20
CA VAL A 156 5.40 -12.35 2.55
C VAL A 156 5.86 -13.55 1.72
N PRO A 157 5.18 -14.71 1.75
CA PRO A 157 5.59 -15.84 0.91
C PRO A 157 5.52 -15.55 -0.59
N ALA A 158 4.60 -14.68 -1.03
CA ALA A 158 4.40 -14.39 -2.45
C ALA A 158 5.45 -13.42 -3.02
N TYR A 159 5.79 -12.35 -2.30
CA TYR A 159 6.52 -11.22 -2.87
C TYR A 159 7.74 -10.79 -2.04
N ILE A 160 7.62 -10.73 -0.71
CA ILE A 160 8.65 -10.08 0.13
C ILE A 160 9.75 -11.03 0.62
N ARG A 161 9.51 -12.34 0.68
CA ARG A 161 10.48 -13.32 1.19
C ARG A 161 11.88 -13.21 0.55
N PRO A 162 12.05 -13.01 -0.77
CA PRO A 162 13.38 -12.83 -1.38
C PRO A 162 14.14 -11.60 -0.86
N LEU A 163 13.45 -10.54 -0.44
CA LEU A 163 14.06 -9.39 0.22
C LEU A 163 14.57 -9.78 1.62
N PHE A 164 13.74 -10.46 2.40
CA PHE A 164 14.10 -10.94 3.73
C PHE A 164 15.28 -11.91 3.73
N CYS A 165 15.38 -12.78 2.72
CA CYS A 165 16.52 -13.70 2.56
C CYS A 165 17.87 -12.98 2.40
N ARG A 166 17.86 -11.69 2.05
CA ARG A 166 19.05 -10.84 1.91
C ARG A 166 19.22 -9.85 3.08
N GLY A 167 18.41 -9.97 4.13
CA GLY A 167 18.41 -9.04 5.26
C GLY A 167 17.77 -7.67 4.95
N ILE A 168 17.09 -7.53 3.82
CA ILE A 168 16.40 -6.29 3.43
C ILE A 168 15.05 -6.25 4.13
N GLY A 169 14.75 -5.15 4.81
CA GLY A 169 13.49 -4.97 5.53
C GLY A 169 13.17 -3.48 5.73
N PRO A 170 12.11 -3.16 6.49
CA PRO A 170 11.63 -1.78 6.68
C PRO A 170 12.53 -0.98 7.66
N PHE A 171 13.80 -0.81 7.27
CA PHE A 171 14.78 0.01 7.97
C PHE A 171 14.33 1.47 7.98
N ARG A 172 14.60 2.18 9.07
CA ARG A 172 14.14 3.56 9.27
C ARG A 172 15.06 4.31 10.21
N TRP A 173 15.05 5.63 10.10
CA TRP A 173 15.66 6.57 11.04
C TRP A 173 14.71 7.75 11.27
N ALA A 174 14.98 8.54 12.31
CA ALA A 174 14.24 9.76 12.62
C ALA A 174 15.21 10.84 13.10
N ALA A 175 14.98 12.09 12.67
CA ALA A 175 15.76 13.23 13.11
C ALA A 175 15.21 13.78 14.43
N LEU A 176 15.92 13.54 15.54
CA LEU A 176 15.53 14.06 16.87
C LEU A 176 15.57 15.59 16.95
N SER A 177 16.27 16.25 16.04
CA SER A 177 16.28 17.72 15.90
C SER A 177 14.91 18.29 15.51
N GLY A 178 14.05 17.48 14.88
CA GLY A 178 12.80 17.93 14.26
C GLY A 178 12.99 18.73 12.97
N ASN A 179 14.24 18.90 12.49
CA ASN A 179 14.54 19.65 11.28
C ASN A 179 14.47 18.73 10.05
N PRO A 180 13.60 19.01 9.05
CA PRO A 180 13.51 18.19 7.84
C PRO A 180 14.82 18.17 7.03
N GLU A 181 15.65 19.22 7.12
CA GLU A 181 16.95 19.27 6.42
C GLU A 181 17.90 18.14 6.85
N ASP A 182 17.76 17.62 8.07
CA ASP A 182 18.58 16.48 8.50
C ASP A 182 18.16 15.19 7.78
N ILE A 183 16.89 15.05 7.40
CA ILE A 183 16.41 13.95 6.55
C ILE A 183 16.99 14.09 5.15
N TYR A 184 16.92 15.28 4.53
CA TYR A 184 17.45 15.50 3.19
C TYR A 184 18.97 15.25 3.11
N LYS A 185 19.72 15.62 4.15
CA LYS A 185 21.15 15.27 4.25
C LYS A 185 21.36 13.76 4.33
N THR A 186 20.54 13.03 5.08
CA THR A 186 20.63 11.57 5.13
C THR A 186 20.26 10.93 3.79
N ASP A 187 19.26 11.44 3.07
CA ASP A 187 18.89 10.93 1.74
C ASP A 187 20.05 11.08 0.75
N ALA A 188 20.68 12.27 0.72
CA ALA A 188 21.87 12.52 -0.09
C ALA A 188 23.03 11.59 0.30
N LYS A 189 23.24 11.36 1.61
CA LYS A 189 24.29 10.46 2.09
C LYS A 189 24.03 9.00 1.72
N VAL A 190 22.78 8.54 1.75
CA VAL A 190 22.44 7.17 1.30
C VAL A 190 22.75 6.99 -0.18
N LYS A 191 22.41 7.98 -1.03
CA LYS A 191 22.76 7.96 -2.46
C LYS A 191 24.27 7.92 -2.71
N GLU A 192 25.03 8.67 -1.92
CA GLU A 192 26.51 8.66 -1.97
C GLU A 192 27.09 7.29 -1.59
N LEU A 193 26.54 6.65 -0.55
CA LEU A 193 27.05 5.37 -0.04
C LEU A 193 26.66 4.17 -0.91
N ILE A 194 25.54 4.28 -1.66
CA ILE A 194 25.01 3.20 -2.50
C ILE A 194 24.74 3.79 -3.90
N PRO A 195 25.79 4.14 -4.68
CA PRO A 195 25.64 4.91 -5.90
C PRO A 195 25.01 4.11 -7.06
N ASP A 196 25.13 2.79 -7.06
CA ASP A 196 24.76 1.93 -8.18
C ASP A 196 23.34 1.31 -8.06
N ASP A 197 22.55 1.72 -7.08
CA ASP A 197 21.17 1.24 -6.88
C ASP A 197 20.14 2.30 -7.34
N ALA A 198 19.84 2.29 -8.63
CA ALA A 198 18.87 3.21 -9.23
C ALA A 198 17.46 3.09 -8.62
N HIS A 199 17.08 1.89 -8.13
CA HIS A 199 15.78 1.68 -7.50
C HIS A 199 15.72 2.36 -6.14
N LEU A 200 16.77 2.24 -5.33
CA LEU A 200 16.92 2.97 -4.08
C LEU A 200 16.93 4.48 -4.30
N HIS A 201 17.60 4.97 -5.35
CA HIS A 201 17.66 6.41 -5.63
C HIS A 201 16.28 6.96 -6.00
N ASN A 202 15.55 6.26 -6.87
CA ASN A 202 14.18 6.61 -7.24
C ASN A 202 13.21 6.53 -6.04
N TRP A 203 13.47 5.66 -5.06
CA TRP A 203 12.69 5.61 -3.82
C TRP A 203 12.90 6.85 -2.94
N LEU A 204 14.09 7.44 -2.98
CA LEU A 204 14.45 8.62 -2.18
C LEU A 204 14.09 9.95 -2.86
N ASP A 205 13.89 9.95 -4.18
CA ASP A 205 13.44 11.11 -4.97
C ASP A 205 11.93 11.39 -4.80
#